data_AF-A0A6L7WZI6-F1
#
_entry.id   AF-A0A6L7WZI6-F1
#
_cell.length_a   1.000
_cell.length_b   1.000
_cell.length_c   1.000
_cell.angle_alpha   90.00
_cell.angle_beta   90.00
_cell.angle_gamma   90.00
#
_symmetry.space_group_name_H-M   'P 1'
#
loop_
_entity.id
_entity.type
_entity.pdbx_description
1 polymer ?
#
loop_
_entity_poly.entity_id
_entity_poly.type
_entity_poly.pdbx_seq_one_letter_code
_entity_poly.pdbx_strand_id
1 'polypeptide(L)'
;MSNDPLREDESETNVTWLRRRASALGNQVVGAVVTTISLSLGYMVFNDYVAPPPDLSGSWKFTVIYEDTARSEFKDLRVTYQVLLVQDGLGVSGHGEKVSDRGPGGDATDYAGARRTNIEMQGTVTRNYLSRDTLLLHYDEEGRRRDSATVHRLVQCGAGMLCGCFRSTIADTTGSVWWQRRGSLDLLYEPVERPDNCPGASCWADAVQCS
;
A
#
# COMPACT_ATOMS: atom_id res chain seq x y z
N MET A 1 -2.00 -7.40 87.20
CA MET A 1 -1.84 -7.07 85.77
C MET A 1 -1.53 -8.36 85.03
N SER A 2 -2.55 -8.96 84.42
CA SER A 2 -2.42 -10.18 83.61
C SER A 2 -2.11 -9.73 82.19
N ASN A 3 -0.90 -9.97 81.69
CA ASN A 3 -0.63 -9.81 80.27
C ASN A 3 -1.32 -10.98 79.57
N ASP A 4 -2.31 -10.65 78.73
CA ASP A 4 -3.09 -11.60 77.97
C ASP A 4 -2.31 -11.98 76.70
N PRO A 5 -1.74 -13.19 76.62
CA PRO A 5 -0.81 -13.58 75.55
C PRO A 5 -1.50 -13.76 74.19
N LEU A 6 -2.83 -13.76 74.15
CA LEU A 6 -3.61 -13.98 72.93
C LEU A 6 -3.66 -12.75 72.01
N ARG A 7 -3.31 -11.55 72.49
CA ARG A 7 -3.42 -10.30 71.71
C ARG A 7 -2.23 -10.04 70.77
N GLU A 8 -1.08 -10.66 71.01
CA GLU A 8 0.11 -10.49 70.16
C GLU A 8 0.06 -11.39 68.92
N ASP A 9 -0.49 -12.60 69.04
CA ASP A 9 -0.51 -13.64 67.99
C ASP A 9 -1.45 -13.28 66.82
N GLU A 10 -2.61 -12.66 67.11
CA GLU A 10 -3.51 -12.11 66.09
C GLU A 10 -2.91 -10.94 65.31
N SER A 11 -1.90 -10.23 65.84
CA SER A 11 -1.27 -9.11 65.15
C SER A 11 -0.19 -9.56 64.14
N GLU A 12 0.50 -10.67 64.42
CA GLU A 12 1.59 -11.19 63.58
C GLU A 12 1.09 -12.03 62.40
N THR A 13 0.12 -12.90 62.64
CA THR A 13 -0.70 -13.50 61.57
C THR A 13 -1.29 -12.42 60.69
N ASN A 14 -1.58 -11.28 61.32
CA ASN A 14 -2.03 -10.13 60.63
C ASN A 14 -0.90 -9.51 59.69
N VAL A 15 0.26 -9.11 60.19
CA VAL A 15 1.26 -8.48 59.29
C VAL A 15 1.75 -9.41 58.16
N THR A 16 1.69 -10.73 58.36
CA THR A 16 2.10 -11.73 57.37
C THR A 16 1.11 -11.94 56.20
N TRP A 17 -0.22 -11.88 56.40
CA TRP A 17 -1.18 -12.01 55.28
C TRP A 17 -1.12 -10.84 54.31
N LEU A 18 -0.95 -9.62 54.82
CA LEU A 18 -0.82 -8.40 54.02
C LEU A 18 0.47 -8.40 53.19
N ARG A 19 1.60 -8.84 53.76
CA ARG A 19 2.88 -8.97 53.03
C ARG A 19 2.81 -10.02 51.92
N ARG A 20 2.14 -11.15 52.15
CA ARG A 20 1.95 -12.19 51.12
C ARG A 20 1.04 -11.71 49.97
N ARG A 21 -0.03 -10.96 50.26
CA ARG A 21 -0.88 -10.34 49.23
C ARG A 21 -0.15 -9.24 48.46
N ALA A 22 0.60 -8.38 49.13
CA ALA A 22 1.36 -7.32 48.49
C ALA A 22 2.46 -7.85 47.54
N SER A 23 3.18 -8.91 47.94
CA SER A 23 4.19 -9.56 47.08
C SER A 23 3.57 -10.33 45.91
N ALA A 24 2.43 -11.00 46.12
CA ALA A 24 1.70 -11.67 45.04
C ALA A 24 1.19 -10.66 43.98
N LEU A 25 0.64 -9.53 44.42
CA LEU A 25 0.22 -8.43 43.54
C LEU A 25 1.43 -7.79 42.83
N GLY A 26 2.54 -7.57 43.55
CA GLY A 26 3.78 -7.06 42.96
C GLY A 26 4.30 -7.94 41.82
N ASN A 27 4.32 -9.26 42.02
CA ASN A 27 4.78 -10.20 40.99
C ASN A 27 3.88 -10.23 39.75
N GLN A 28 2.56 -10.09 39.92
CA GLN A 28 1.62 -10.03 38.79
C GLN A 28 1.82 -8.76 37.95
N VAL A 29 2.05 -7.61 38.61
CA VAL A 29 2.34 -6.34 37.91
C VAL A 29 3.65 -6.44 37.14
N VAL A 30 4.72 -6.96 37.75
CA VAL A 30 6.01 -7.16 37.07
C VAL A 30 5.85 -8.09 35.87
N GLY A 31 5.13 -9.20 36.02
CA GLY A 31 4.86 -10.14 34.93
C GLY A 31 4.13 -9.48 33.76
N ALA A 32 3.10 -8.66 34.03
CA ALA A 32 2.35 -7.94 33.00
C ALA A 32 3.22 -6.92 32.25
N VAL A 33 4.05 -6.16 32.97
CA VAL A 33 4.98 -5.18 32.37
C VAL A 33 5.99 -5.88 31.47
N VAL A 34 6.63 -6.96 31.95
CA VAL A 34 7.61 -7.72 31.17
C VAL A 34 6.98 -8.32 29.92
N THR A 35 5.77 -8.87 30.04
CA THR A 35 5.04 -9.45 28.90
C THR A 35 4.74 -8.39 27.85
N THR A 36 4.26 -7.22 28.28
CA THR A 36 3.92 -6.12 27.38
C THR A 36 5.14 -5.61 26.63
N ILE A 37 6.25 -5.38 27.33
CA ILE A 37 7.50 -4.94 26.72
C ILE A 37 8.00 -5.99 25.71
N SER A 38 7.98 -7.26 26.10
CA SER A 38 8.45 -8.36 25.23
C SER A 38 7.59 -8.49 23.97
N LEU A 39 6.27 -8.37 24.10
CA LEU A 39 5.34 -8.44 22.98
C LEU A 39 5.51 -7.25 22.03
N SER A 40 5.66 -6.03 22.56
CA SER A 40 5.91 -4.83 21.75
C SER A 40 7.24 -4.92 21.01
N LEU A 41 8.30 -5.39 21.67
CA LEU A 41 9.60 -5.55 21.03
C LEU A 41 9.58 -6.63 19.94
N GLY A 42 8.93 -7.76 20.23
CA GLY A 42 8.73 -8.84 19.27
C GLY A 42 7.92 -8.38 18.06
N TYR A 43 6.87 -7.60 18.26
CA TYR A 43 6.07 -7.01 17.18
C TYR A 43 6.90 -6.07 16.31
N MET A 44 7.72 -5.19 16.92
CA MET A 44 8.58 -4.26 16.19
C MET A 44 9.57 -5.02 15.29
N VAL A 45 10.25 -6.04 15.82
CA VAL A 45 11.18 -6.87 15.05
C VAL A 45 10.46 -7.61 13.93
N PHE A 46 9.28 -8.17 14.21
CA PHE A 46 8.49 -8.87 13.20
C PHE A 46 8.07 -7.95 12.05
N ASN A 47 7.54 -6.77 12.38
CA ASN A 47 7.06 -5.80 11.40
C ASN A 47 8.17 -5.24 10.51
N ASP A 48 9.38 -5.08 11.04
CA ASP A 48 10.48 -4.46 10.30
C ASP A 48 11.31 -5.49 9.52
N TYR A 49 11.50 -6.70 10.04
CA TYR A 49 12.40 -7.70 9.45
C TYR A 49 11.70 -8.87 8.77
N VAL A 50 10.50 -9.26 9.24
CA VAL A 50 9.80 -10.43 8.69
C VAL A 50 8.80 -10.03 7.61
N ALA A 51 8.16 -8.88 7.76
CA ALA A 51 7.19 -8.34 6.80
C ALA A 51 7.54 -6.89 6.39
N PRO A 52 8.72 -6.65 5.79
CA PRO A 52 9.06 -5.32 5.30
C PRO A 52 8.06 -4.88 4.22
N PRO A 53 7.84 -3.56 4.08
CA PRO A 53 6.99 -3.05 3.02
C PRO A 53 7.59 -3.43 1.65
N PRO A 54 6.76 -3.61 0.62
CA PRO A 54 7.27 -3.91 -0.70
C PRO A 54 8.18 -2.76 -1.16
N ASP A 55 9.34 -3.11 -1.72
CA ASP A 55 10.20 -2.12 -2.37
C ASP A 55 9.59 -1.74 -3.72
N LEU A 56 9.18 -0.47 -3.83
CA LEU A 56 8.61 0.12 -5.04
C LEU A 56 9.64 0.93 -5.83
N SER A 57 10.85 1.13 -5.31
CA SER A 57 11.89 1.93 -5.97
C SER A 57 12.37 1.25 -7.25
N GLY A 58 12.53 2.02 -8.33
CA GLY A 58 13.04 1.52 -9.61
C GLY A 58 12.15 1.88 -10.79
N SER A 59 12.45 1.29 -11.96
CA SER A 59 11.72 1.58 -13.19
C SER A 59 10.49 0.69 -13.32
N TRP A 60 9.37 1.30 -13.72
CA TRP A 60 8.09 0.64 -13.94
C TRP A 60 7.52 1.04 -15.30
N LYS A 61 6.73 0.14 -15.86
CA LYS A 61 5.83 0.40 -16.98
C LYS A 61 4.42 0.15 -16.49
N PHE A 62 3.50 1.08 -16.74
CA PHE A 62 2.10 0.85 -16.41
C PHE A 62 1.20 1.14 -17.60
N THR A 63 0.06 0.47 -17.59
CA THR A 63 -0.98 0.63 -18.61
C THR A 63 -2.31 0.84 -17.94
N VAL A 64 -3.05 1.84 -18.42
CA VAL A 64 -4.42 2.13 -18.01
C VAL A 64 -5.38 1.80 -19.15
N ILE A 65 -6.54 1.23 -18.83
CA ILE A 65 -7.64 1.03 -19.78
C ILE A 65 -8.83 1.87 -19.33
N TYR A 66 -9.32 2.72 -20.23
CA TYR A 66 -10.47 3.57 -19.97
C TYR A 66 -11.75 2.74 -20.12
N GLU A 67 -12.41 2.42 -19.01
CA GLU A 67 -13.60 1.55 -19.00
C GLU A 67 -14.89 2.39 -18.98
N ASP A 68 -14.93 3.40 -18.12
CA ASP A 68 -16.01 4.38 -18.05
C ASP A 68 -15.47 5.80 -18.29
N THR A 69 -16.18 6.58 -19.08
CA THR A 69 -15.74 7.88 -19.60
C THR A 69 -16.94 8.72 -20.00
N ALA A 70 -16.90 10.02 -19.71
CA ALA A 70 -17.93 10.95 -20.16
C ALA A 70 -17.99 11.08 -21.69
N ARG A 71 -16.94 10.64 -22.41
CA ARG A 71 -16.88 10.63 -23.87
C ARG A 71 -16.63 9.23 -24.41
N SER A 72 -17.58 8.73 -25.20
CA SER A 72 -17.52 7.39 -25.81
C SER A 72 -16.32 7.18 -26.73
N GLU A 73 -15.75 8.25 -27.29
CA GLU A 73 -14.55 8.21 -28.15
C GLU A 73 -13.30 7.67 -27.43
N PHE A 74 -13.25 7.76 -26.10
CA PHE A 74 -12.15 7.27 -25.28
C PHE A 74 -12.40 5.92 -24.63
N LYS A 75 -13.55 5.29 -24.91
CA LYS A 75 -13.84 3.98 -24.36
C LYS A 75 -12.86 2.94 -24.91
N ASP A 76 -12.35 2.07 -24.03
CA ASP A 76 -11.34 1.05 -24.30
C ASP A 76 -9.99 1.61 -24.78
N LEU A 77 -9.75 2.92 -24.60
CA LEU A 77 -8.45 3.53 -24.84
C LEU A 77 -7.42 2.95 -23.87
N ARG A 78 -6.30 2.47 -24.42
CA ARG A 78 -5.18 1.96 -23.63
C ARG A 78 -4.02 2.94 -23.68
N VAL A 79 -3.62 3.45 -22.52
CA VAL A 79 -2.51 4.41 -22.43
C VAL A 79 -1.39 3.78 -21.62
N THR A 80 -0.17 3.86 -22.15
CA THR A 80 1.02 3.28 -21.52
C THR A 80 2.03 4.34 -21.14
N TYR A 81 2.62 4.18 -19.95
CA TYR A 81 3.61 5.08 -19.38
C TYR A 81 4.84 4.29 -18.93
N GLN A 82 5.97 4.98 -18.88
CA GLN A 82 7.23 4.50 -18.28
C GLN A 82 7.62 5.47 -17.18
N VAL A 83 7.87 4.95 -15.98
CA VAL A 83 8.14 5.78 -14.80
C VAL A 83 9.32 5.26 -14.01
N LEU A 84 9.91 6.15 -13.23
CA LEU A 84 10.93 5.87 -12.23
C LEU A 84 10.38 6.29 -10.88
N LEU A 85 10.26 5.33 -9.96
CA LEU A 85 9.80 5.56 -8.59
C LEU A 85 10.97 5.53 -7.62
N VAL A 86 10.86 6.34 -6.57
CA VAL A 86 11.72 6.35 -5.39
C VAL A 86 10.81 6.29 -4.17
N GLN A 87 11.06 5.32 -3.29
CA GLN A 87 10.34 5.14 -2.05
C GLN A 87 11.20 5.58 -0.86
N ASP A 88 10.63 6.41 0.00
CA ASP A 88 11.20 6.80 1.29
C ASP A 88 10.20 6.43 2.41
N GLY A 89 10.49 5.33 3.10
CA GLY A 89 9.58 4.73 4.07
C GLY A 89 8.25 4.31 3.44
N LEU A 90 7.17 4.99 3.82
CA LEU A 90 5.83 4.81 3.24
C LEU A 90 5.52 5.80 2.12
N GLY A 91 6.32 6.84 1.95
CA GLY A 91 6.16 7.82 0.87
C GLY A 91 6.75 7.29 -0.42
N VAL A 92 6.08 7.57 -1.53
CA VAL A 92 6.53 7.23 -2.89
C VAL A 92 6.48 8.50 -3.72
N SER A 93 7.56 8.75 -4.46
CA SER A 93 7.63 9.84 -5.43
C SER A 93 8.21 9.32 -6.74
N GLY A 94 7.99 10.03 -7.83
CA GLY A 94 8.57 9.63 -9.10
C GLY A 94 8.26 10.55 -10.25
N HIS A 95 8.92 10.27 -11.36
CA HIS A 95 8.70 10.95 -12.62
C HIS A 95 8.52 9.92 -13.73
N GLY A 96 7.81 10.30 -14.77
CA GLY A 96 7.53 9.42 -15.86
C GLY A 96 7.16 10.12 -17.15
N GLU A 97 6.95 9.30 -18.16
CA GLU A 97 6.61 9.74 -19.49
C GLU A 97 5.50 8.85 -20.07
N LYS A 98 4.55 9.48 -20.73
CA LYS A 98 3.59 8.80 -21.60
C LYS A 98 4.29 8.33 -22.87
N VAL A 99 4.20 7.04 -23.16
CA VAL A 99 4.96 6.42 -24.26
C VAL A 99 4.09 5.93 -25.41
N SER A 100 2.84 5.54 -25.18
CA SER A 100 1.94 5.12 -26.27
C SER A 100 0.47 5.26 -25.91
N ASP A 101 -0.34 5.56 -26.92
CA ASP A 101 -1.80 5.44 -26.89
C ASP A 101 -2.24 4.38 -27.88
N ARG A 102 -3.16 3.49 -27.49
CA ARG A 102 -3.81 2.55 -28.41
C ARG A 102 -5.32 2.71 -28.31
N GLY A 103 -5.93 3.14 -29.42
CA GLY A 103 -7.36 3.32 -29.52
C GLY A 103 -8.14 1.99 -29.57
N PRO A 104 -9.46 2.03 -29.38
CA PRO A 104 -10.33 0.86 -29.46
C PRO A 104 -10.27 0.12 -30.82
N GLY A 105 -9.95 0.84 -31.90
CA GLY A 105 -9.79 0.26 -33.25
C GLY A 105 -8.44 -0.45 -33.48
N GLY A 106 -7.55 -0.50 -32.48
CA GLY A 106 -6.22 -1.10 -32.61
C GLY A 106 -5.13 -0.15 -33.10
N ASP A 107 -5.49 1.05 -33.56
CA ASP A 107 -4.54 2.09 -33.95
C ASP A 107 -3.67 2.50 -32.75
N ALA A 108 -2.36 2.30 -32.88
CA ALA A 108 -1.38 2.64 -31.87
C ALA A 108 -0.59 3.89 -32.29
N THR A 109 -0.47 4.85 -31.40
CA THR A 109 0.37 6.04 -31.52
C THR A 109 1.48 5.95 -30.49
N ASP A 110 2.69 5.68 -30.95
CA ASP A 110 3.89 5.69 -30.11
C ASP A 110 4.53 7.08 -30.08
N TYR A 111 4.90 7.54 -28.88
CA TYR A 111 5.51 8.82 -28.64
C TYR A 111 7.03 8.67 -28.42
N ALA A 112 7.81 9.38 -29.23
CA ALA A 112 9.28 9.38 -29.16
C ALA A 112 9.83 10.78 -28.89
N GLY A 113 10.85 10.86 -28.01
CA GLY A 113 11.57 12.09 -27.68
C GLY A 113 10.64 13.16 -27.10
N ALA A 114 10.80 14.40 -27.58
CA ALA A 114 10.05 15.58 -27.11
C ALA A 114 8.52 15.53 -27.31
N ARG A 115 7.99 14.47 -27.94
CA ARG A 115 6.54 14.24 -28.07
C ARG A 115 5.93 13.46 -26.90
N ARG A 116 6.76 12.99 -25.96
CA ARG A 116 6.31 12.34 -24.74
C ARG A 116 5.76 13.39 -23.77
N THR A 117 4.67 13.04 -23.11
CA THR A 117 4.10 13.88 -22.04
C THR A 117 4.73 13.46 -20.73
N ASN A 118 5.27 14.42 -19.98
CA ASN A 118 5.84 14.15 -18.66
C ASN A 118 4.73 14.03 -17.62
N ILE A 119 4.97 13.17 -16.63
CA ILE A 119 4.13 13.04 -15.45
C ILE A 119 5.00 13.15 -14.19
N GLU A 120 4.49 13.83 -13.18
CA GLU A 120 5.07 13.87 -11.84
C GLU A 120 4.14 13.15 -10.89
N MET A 121 4.70 12.23 -10.10
CA MET A 121 3.94 11.28 -9.30
C MET A 121 4.32 11.38 -7.83
N GLN A 122 3.32 11.26 -6.97
CA GLN A 122 3.49 11.19 -5.54
C GLN A 122 2.47 10.20 -4.96
N GLY A 123 2.76 9.61 -3.81
CA GLY A 123 1.85 8.66 -3.21
C GLY A 123 2.35 8.08 -1.90
N THR A 124 1.54 7.17 -1.38
CA THR A 124 1.74 6.59 -0.06
C THR A 124 1.36 5.12 -0.06
N VAL A 125 2.17 4.31 0.62
CA VAL A 125 1.86 2.93 0.96
C VAL A 125 1.07 2.92 2.28
N THR A 126 -0.16 2.41 2.22
CA THR A 126 -0.97 2.10 3.39
C THR A 126 -0.77 0.65 3.75
N ARG A 127 -0.16 0.41 4.92
CA ARG A 127 -0.02 -0.94 5.47
C ARG A 127 -1.33 -1.44 6.01
N ASN A 128 -1.71 -2.65 5.60
CA ASN A 128 -2.86 -3.34 6.15
C ASN A 128 -2.39 -4.63 6.84
N TYR A 129 -2.69 -4.78 8.13
CA TYR A 129 -2.24 -5.95 8.89
C TYR A 129 -3.12 -7.20 8.67
N LEU A 130 -4.35 -7.01 8.18
CA LEU A 130 -5.34 -8.06 7.97
C LEU A 130 -5.70 -8.26 6.49
N SER A 131 -5.10 -7.47 5.59
CA SER A 131 -5.31 -7.54 4.16
C SER A 131 -4.03 -7.14 3.42
N ARG A 132 -4.05 -7.14 2.08
CA ARG A 132 -2.88 -6.71 1.31
C ARG A 132 -2.62 -5.22 1.49
N ASP A 133 -1.36 -4.83 1.51
CA ASP A 133 -0.96 -3.42 1.49
C ASP A 133 -1.51 -2.73 0.24
N THR A 134 -1.92 -1.48 0.41
CA THR A 134 -2.49 -0.66 -0.66
C THR A 134 -1.53 0.47 -0.98
N LEU A 135 -1.24 0.66 -2.26
CA LEU A 135 -0.50 1.80 -2.76
C LEU A 135 -1.48 2.80 -3.39
N LEU A 136 -1.48 4.03 -2.86
CA LEU A 136 -2.21 5.15 -3.44
C LEU A 136 -1.20 6.06 -4.16
N LEU A 137 -1.30 6.16 -5.48
CA LEU A 137 -0.50 7.10 -6.27
C LEU A 137 -1.41 8.17 -6.84
N HIS A 138 -0.94 9.40 -6.87
CA HIS A 138 -1.50 10.47 -7.65
C HIS A 138 -0.42 11.01 -8.60
N TYR A 139 -0.84 11.46 -9.76
CA TYR A 139 0.06 12.15 -10.67
C TYR A 139 -0.69 13.18 -11.49
N ASP A 140 0.05 14.22 -11.84
CA ASP A 140 -0.40 15.25 -12.76
C ASP A 140 0.22 14.98 -14.14
N GLU A 141 -0.61 15.09 -15.17
CA GLU A 141 -0.21 15.00 -16.57
C GLU A 141 -0.39 16.38 -17.22
N GLU A 142 0.72 16.96 -17.67
CA GLU A 142 0.77 18.24 -18.39
C GLU A 142 0.37 18.01 -19.86
N GLY A 143 -0.93 17.84 -20.08
CA GLY A 143 -1.48 17.59 -21.41
C GLY A 143 -1.37 18.83 -22.31
N ARG A 144 -1.18 18.63 -23.62
CA ARG A 144 -1.07 19.73 -24.61
C ARG A 144 -2.23 20.74 -24.60
N ARG A 145 -3.41 20.36 -24.10
CA ARG A 145 -4.62 21.21 -24.05
C ARG A 145 -5.03 21.63 -22.65
N ARG A 146 -4.75 20.78 -21.66
CA ARG A 146 -5.07 21.00 -20.25
C ARG A 146 -4.25 20.07 -19.39
N ASP A 147 -3.99 20.51 -18.17
CA ASP A 147 -3.48 19.66 -17.13
C ASP A 147 -4.59 18.76 -16.60
N SER A 148 -4.18 17.61 -16.08
CA SER A 148 -5.10 16.64 -15.51
C SER A 148 -4.46 15.87 -14.38
N ALA A 149 -5.29 15.47 -13.43
CA ALA A 149 -4.88 14.73 -12.27
C ALA A 149 -5.47 13.33 -12.34
N THR A 150 -4.67 12.33 -12.02
CA THR A 150 -5.08 10.93 -11.99
C THR A 150 -4.65 10.29 -10.68
N VAL A 151 -5.55 9.52 -10.07
CA VAL A 151 -5.28 8.77 -8.85
C VAL A 151 -5.40 7.28 -9.14
N HIS A 152 -4.40 6.51 -8.72
CA HIS A 152 -4.36 5.05 -8.77
C HIS A 152 -4.51 4.49 -7.36
N ARG A 153 -5.32 3.44 -7.25
CA ARG A 153 -5.36 2.57 -6.07
C ARG A 153 -4.87 1.19 -6.51
N LEU A 154 -3.75 0.75 -5.95
CA LEU A 154 -3.02 -0.43 -6.37
C LEU A 154 -2.79 -1.39 -5.21
N VAL A 155 -2.71 -2.68 -5.50
CA VAL A 155 -2.23 -3.72 -4.59
C VAL A 155 -1.22 -4.60 -5.32
N GLN A 156 -0.46 -5.39 -4.59
CA GLN A 156 0.44 -6.37 -5.20
C GLN A 156 -0.33 -7.60 -5.70
N CYS A 157 -0.14 -7.91 -6.98
CA CYS A 157 -0.86 -8.98 -7.68
C CYS A 157 0.07 -10.11 -8.13
N GLY A 158 1.38 -9.87 -8.09
CA GLY A 158 2.41 -10.87 -8.36
C GLY A 158 3.80 -10.32 -8.06
N ALA A 159 4.83 -11.13 -8.31
CA ALA A 159 6.22 -10.68 -8.21
C ALA A 159 6.48 -9.58 -9.25
N GLY A 160 6.83 -8.38 -8.79
CA GLY A 160 7.09 -7.23 -9.67
C GLY A 160 5.85 -6.70 -10.41
N MET A 161 4.63 -7.04 -9.96
CA MET A 161 3.38 -6.61 -10.56
C MET A 161 2.45 -5.96 -9.54
N LEU A 162 1.91 -4.79 -9.89
CA LEU A 162 0.85 -4.13 -9.14
C LEU A 162 -0.37 -3.99 -10.03
N CYS A 163 -1.55 -4.03 -9.44
CA CYS A 163 -2.77 -3.85 -10.18
C CYS A 163 -3.87 -3.22 -9.34
N GLY A 164 -4.86 -2.64 -10.01
CA GLY A 164 -6.00 -2.02 -9.38
C GLY A 164 -6.76 -1.12 -10.33
N CYS A 165 -7.24 0.02 -9.82
CA CYS A 165 -8.06 0.95 -10.58
C CYS A 165 -7.49 2.36 -10.57
N PHE A 166 -7.96 3.16 -11.51
CA PHE A 166 -7.68 4.58 -11.54
C PHE A 166 -8.95 5.41 -11.66
N ARG A 167 -8.81 6.70 -11.34
CA ARG A 167 -9.78 7.75 -11.63
C ARG A 167 -9.01 8.98 -12.11
N SER A 168 -9.45 9.56 -13.21
CA SER A 168 -8.80 10.73 -13.80
C SER A 168 -9.80 11.85 -14.07
N THR A 169 -9.34 13.09 -13.96
CA THR A 169 -10.08 14.26 -14.44
C THR A 169 -10.08 14.38 -15.97
N ILE A 170 -9.26 13.57 -16.67
CA ILE A 170 -9.34 13.42 -18.12
C ILE A 170 -10.69 12.77 -18.46
N ALA A 171 -11.63 13.60 -18.91
CA ALA A 171 -12.96 13.18 -19.39
C ALA A 171 -13.77 12.41 -18.35
N ASP A 172 -13.51 12.69 -17.06
CA ASP A 172 -14.11 12.01 -15.91
C ASP A 172 -14.02 10.48 -16.05
N THR A 173 -12.82 9.99 -16.35
CA THR A 173 -12.58 8.59 -16.67
C THR A 173 -12.28 7.75 -15.43
N THR A 174 -12.74 6.52 -15.47
CA THR A 174 -12.34 5.47 -14.53
C THR A 174 -12.03 4.19 -15.28
N GLY A 175 -11.23 3.33 -14.66
CA GLY A 175 -10.81 2.11 -15.32
C GLY A 175 -9.84 1.28 -14.50
N SER A 176 -9.26 0.28 -15.17
CA SER A 176 -8.26 -0.60 -14.60
C SER A 176 -6.85 -0.13 -14.95
N VAL A 177 -5.91 -0.46 -14.05
CA VAL A 177 -4.49 -0.17 -14.22
C VAL A 177 -3.66 -1.33 -13.71
N TRP A 178 -2.58 -1.62 -14.42
CA TRP A 178 -1.55 -2.55 -13.95
C TRP A 178 -0.17 -2.01 -14.24
N TRP A 179 0.76 -2.38 -13.37
CA TRP A 179 2.13 -1.94 -13.33
C TRP A 179 3.03 -3.16 -13.36
N GLN A 180 4.14 -3.03 -14.07
CA GLN A 180 5.15 -4.06 -14.18
C GLN A 180 6.54 -3.45 -14.03
N ARG A 181 7.34 -4.06 -13.16
CA ARG A 181 8.71 -3.63 -12.89
C ARG A 181 9.60 -3.91 -14.10
N ARG A 182 10.28 -2.86 -14.60
CA ARG A 182 11.20 -2.94 -15.74
C ARG A 182 12.56 -3.46 -15.27
N GLY A 183 12.61 -4.76 -15.05
CA GLY A 183 13.78 -5.49 -14.54
C GLY A 183 13.63 -7.01 -14.62
N SER A 184 12.42 -7.53 -14.87
CA SER A 184 12.27 -8.86 -15.43
C SER A 184 12.80 -8.84 -16.86
N LEU A 185 13.62 -9.84 -17.22
CA LEU A 185 14.42 -9.91 -18.44
C LEU A 185 13.65 -9.84 -19.79
N ASP A 186 12.32 -9.68 -19.79
CA ASP A 186 11.46 -9.92 -20.94
C ASP A 186 10.82 -8.69 -21.61
N LEU A 187 11.04 -7.46 -21.12
CA LEU A 187 10.16 -6.34 -21.51
C LEU A 187 10.88 -5.12 -22.07
N LEU A 188 11.27 -5.25 -23.33
CA LEU A 188 11.59 -4.10 -24.17
C LEU A 188 10.55 -3.80 -25.26
N TYR A 189 9.58 -4.67 -25.55
CA TYR A 189 8.68 -4.39 -26.68
C TYR A 189 7.26 -4.99 -26.63
N GLU A 190 6.92 -5.86 -25.67
CA GLU A 190 5.60 -6.49 -25.68
C GLU A 190 4.51 -5.61 -25.02
N PRO A 191 3.28 -5.59 -25.57
CA PRO A 191 2.13 -5.00 -24.90
C PRO A 191 1.87 -5.80 -23.63
N VAL A 192 1.85 -5.13 -22.48
CA VAL A 192 1.56 -5.80 -21.21
C VAL A 192 0.08 -6.16 -21.23
N GLU A 193 -0.25 -7.43 -21.41
CA GLU A 193 -1.64 -7.89 -21.30
C GLU A 193 -2.10 -7.80 -19.84
N ARG A 194 -3.40 -7.54 -19.66
CA ARG A 194 -4.01 -7.44 -18.32
C ARG A 194 -3.89 -8.81 -17.64
N PRO A 195 -3.28 -8.91 -16.45
CA PRO A 195 -3.27 -10.16 -15.69
C PRO A 195 -4.70 -10.57 -15.29
N ASP A 196 -5.02 -11.86 -15.38
CA ASP A 196 -6.37 -12.41 -15.11
C ASP A 196 -6.90 -12.07 -13.71
N ASN A 197 -6.01 -11.90 -12.72
CA ASN A 197 -6.36 -11.61 -11.33
C ASN A 197 -6.44 -10.10 -11.01
N CYS A 198 -6.46 -9.23 -12.02
CA CYS A 198 -6.58 -7.78 -11.82
C CYS A 198 -8.04 -7.35 -11.69
N PRO A 199 -8.42 -6.69 -10.59
CA PRO A 199 -9.77 -6.18 -10.44
C PRO A 199 -10.04 -5.04 -11.44
N GLY A 200 -11.27 -4.98 -11.96
CA GLY A 200 -11.70 -3.94 -12.90
C GLY A 200 -12.04 -2.60 -12.23
N ALA A 201 -12.72 -1.70 -12.96
CA ALA A 201 -13.14 -0.38 -12.45
C ALA A 201 -14.01 -0.41 -11.18
N SER A 202 -14.59 -1.57 -10.81
CA SER A 202 -15.40 -1.73 -9.59
C SER A 202 -14.63 -1.55 -8.28
N CYS A 203 -13.30 -1.44 -8.31
CA CYS A 203 -12.45 -1.22 -7.12
C CYS A 203 -12.66 0.11 -6.37
N TRP A 204 -13.47 1.02 -6.90
CA TRP A 204 -13.87 2.22 -6.17
C TRP A 204 -15.11 2.00 -5.28
N ALA A 205 -15.93 0.99 -5.60
CA ALA A 205 -17.11 0.62 -4.82
C ALA A 205 -16.80 -0.44 -3.75
N ASP A 206 -15.88 -1.36 -4.06
CA ASP A 206 -15.47 -2.46 -3.17
C ASP A 206 -13.98 -2.39 -2.78
N ALA A 207 -13.59 -3.09 -1.72
CA ALA A 207 -12.17 -3.25 -1.38
C ALA A 207 -11.43 -3.96 -2.54
N VAL A 208 -10.26 -3.43 -2.92
CA VAL A 208 -9.41 -4.03 -3.97
C VAL A 208 -8.99 -5.43 -3.54
N GLN A 209 -9.57 -6.45 -4.14
CA GLN A 209 -9.18 -7.84 -3.92
C GLN A 209 -8.64 -8.41 -5.23
N CYS A 210 -7.40 -8.85 -5.22
CA CYS A 210 -6.83 -9.66 -6.30
C CYS A 210 -6.87 -11.11 -5.82
N SER A 211 -7.53 -11.98 -6.58
CA SER A 211 -7.61 -13.41 -6.27
C SER A 211 -6.23 -14.07 -6.29
#